data_AF-A0A6I0DZ47-F1
#
_entry.id   AF-A0A6I0DZ47-F1
#
_cell.length_a   1.000
_cell.length_b   1.000
_cell.length_c   1.000
_cell.angle_alpha   90.00
_cell.angle_beta   90.00
_cell.angle_gamma   90.00
#
_symmetry.space_group_name_H-M   'P 1'
#
loop_
_entity.id
_entity.type
_entity.pdbx_description
1 polymer ?
#
loop_
_entity_poly.entity_id
_entity_poly.type
_entity_poly.pdbx_seq_one_letter_code
_entity_poly.pdbx_strand_id
1 'polypeptide(L)'
;GVGRGRVEVAKSNLEKVKIDIEQAKIDFDANVVKLVKQFNLQAGKVNIAEKTAVRAARRNEVAYRLYLMGKSSVLDLNAAISEKDASQRAYINELQNYWRFYYTLRSITGWDFEKAEKLNFDSSY
;
A
#
# COMPACT_ATOMS: atom_id res chain seq x y z
N GLY A 1 58.26 6.86 -1.82
CA GLY A 1 57.09 5.98 -1.90
C GLY A 1 55.95 6.44 -1.01
N VAL A 2 55.34 7.59 -1.29
CA VAL A 2 54.14 8.09 -0.55
C VAL A 2 53.05 8.52 -1.52
N GLY A 3 53.42 9.15 -2.65
CA GLY A 3 52.48 9.47 -3.74
C GLY A 3 51.84 8.24 -4.37
N ARG A 4 52.60 7.17 -4.63
CA ARG A 4 52.05 5.89 -5.12
C ARG A 4 51.02 5.31 -4.14
N GLY A 5 51.29 5.32 -2.83
CA GLY A 5 50.35 4.83 -1.82
C GLY A 5 49.05 5.64 -1.76
N ARG A 6 49.13 6.98 -1.85
CA ARG A 6 47.94 7.84 -1.92
C ARG A 6 47.10 7.58 -3.18
N VAL A 7 47.74 7.36 -4.33
CA VAL A 7 47.05 7.03 -5.58
C VAL A 7 46.36 5.66 -5.48
N GLU A 8 47.02 4.65 -4.92
CA GLU A 8 46.39 3.33 -4.73
C GLU A 8 45.20 3.38 -3.75
N VAL A 9 45.29 4.15 -2.67
CA VAL A 9 44.14 4.38 -1.77
C VAL A 9 42.98 5.07 -2.50
N ALA A 10 43.26 6.10 -3.31
CA ALA A 10 42.23 6.80 -4.09
C ALA A 10 41.54 5.87 -5.10
N LYS A 11 42.29 4.97 -5.76
CA LYS A 11 41.73 3.94 -6.66
C LYS A 11 40.85 2.95 -5.90
N SER A 12 41.30 2.48 -4.74
CA SER A 12 40.52 1.56 -3.90
C SER A 12 39.22 2.20 -3.42
N ASN A 13 39.25 3.47 -3.00
CA ASN A 13 38.05 4.21 -2.62
C ASN A 13 37.09 4.38 -3.81
N LEU A 14 37.59 4.71 -5.01
CA LEU A 14 36.77 4.79 -6.22
C LEU A 14 36.10 3.45 -6.52
N GLU A 15 36.84 2.35 -6.43
CA GLU A 15 36.31 1.00 -6.69
C GLU A 15 35.23 0.63 -5.68
N LYS A 16 35.45 0.92 -4.41
CA LYS A 16 34.44 0.73 -3.36
C LYS A 16 33.17 1.52 -3.67
N VAL A 17 33.29 2.81 -4.02
CA VAL A 17 32.13 3.65 -4.35
C VAL A 17 31.36 3.09 -5.57
N LYS A 18 32.05 2.55 -6.57
CA LYS A 18 31.39 1.91 -7.72
C LYS A 18 30.58 0.68 -7.30
N ILE A 19 31.18 -0.19 -6.47
CA ILE A 19 30.50 -1.38 -5.93
C ILE A 19 29.28 -0.96 -5.11
N ASP A 20 29.42 0.06 -4.25
CA ASP A 20 28.32 0.57 -3.42
C ASP A 20 27.16 1.11 -4.29
N ILE A 21 27.45 1.80 -5.40
CA ILE A 21 26.44 2.29 -6.35
C ILE A 21 25.75 1.13 -7.07
N GLU A 22 26.50 0.11 -7.48
CA GLU A 22 25.96 -1.05 -8.18
C GLU A 22 25.03 -1.87 -7.27
N GLN A 23 25.43 -2.07 -6.00
CA GLN A 23 24.57 -2.69 -4.99
C GLN A 23 23.30 -1.88 -4.73
N ALA A 24 23.42 -0.55 -4.60
CA ALA A 24 22.27 0.32 -4.38
C ALA A 24 21.23 0.25 -5.52
N LYS A 25 21.68 0.06 -6.78
CA LYS A 25 20.78 -0.16 -7.92
C LYS A 25 20.06 -1.50 -7.83
N ILE A 26 20.79 -2.58 -7.52
CA ILE A 26 20.21 -3.92 -7.35
C ILE A 26 19.14 -3.90 -6.26
N ASP A 27 19.45 -3.26 -5.12
CA ASP A 27 18.53 -3.16 -3.99
C ASP A 27 17.29 -2.32 -4.33
N PHE A 28 17.47 -1.24 -5.08
CA PHE A 28 16.38 -0.41 -5.58
C PHE A 28 15.44 -1.20 -6.49
N ASP A 29 15.98 -1.90 -7.50
CA ASP A 29 15.18 -2.69 -8.44
C ASP A 29 14.42 -3.80 -7.73
N ALA A 30 15.07 -4.50 -6.80
CA ALA A 30 14.44 -5.53 -5.98
C ALA A 30 13.28 -4.96 -5.14
N ASN A 31 13.45 -3.76 -4.57
CA ASN A 31 12.41 -3.08 -3.81
C ASN A 31 11.21 -2.68 -4.69
N VAL A 32 11.46 -2.10 -5.88
CA VAL A 32 10.41 -1.73 -6.83
C VAL A 32 9.60 -2.97 -7.23
N VAL A 33 10.27 -4.07 -7.60
CA VAL A 33 9.59 -5.32 -7.97
C VAL A 33 8.73 -5.86 -6.83
N LYS A 34 9.23 -5.81 -5.59
CA LYS A 34 8.47 -6.21 -4.40
C LYS A 34 7.23 -5.36 -4.22
N LEU A 35 7.34 -4.04 -4.33
CA LEU A 35 6.22 -3.11 -4.16
C LEU A 35 5.17 -3.28 -5.25
N VAL A 36 5.57 -3.49 -6.50
CA VAL A 36 4.64 -3.78 -7.61
C VAL A 36 3.86 -5.08 -7.34
N LYS A 37 4.54 -6.16 -6.92
CA LYS A 37 3.88 -7.42 -6.56
C LYS A 37 2.86 -7.22 -5.44
N GLN A 38 3.17 -6.41 -4.43
CA GLN A 38 2.25 -6.10 -3.34
C GLN A 38 1.08 -5.23 -3.79
N PHE A 39 1.32 -4.25 -4.66
CA PHE A 39 0.28 -3.36 -5.20
C PHE A 39 -0.74 -4.11 -6.06
N ASN A 40 -0.28 -5.06 -6.89
CA ASN A 40 -1.14 -5.82 -7.79
C ASN A 40 -2.25 -6.60 -7.06
N LEU A 41 -2.09 -6.88 -5.76
CA LEU A 41 -3.10 -7.55 -4.94
C LEU A 41 -4.15 -6.60 -4.34
N GLN A 42 -3.88 -5.28 -4.30
CA GLN A 42 -4.68 -4.33 -3.53
C GLN A 42 -6.08 -4.14 -4.12
N ALA A 43 -6.22 -4.06 -5.45
CA ALA A 43 -7.54 -3.96 -6.09
C ALA A 43 -8.46 -5.13 -5.72
N GLY A 44 -7.90 -6.34 -5.64
CA GLY A 44 -8.61 -7.53 -5.19
C GLY A 44 -9.04 -7.45 -3.72
N LYS A 45 -8.16 -6.97 -2.83
CA LYS A 45 -8.47 -6.78 -1.41
C LYS A 45 -9.59 -5.77 -1.20
N VAL A 46 -9.54 -4.64 -1.90
CA VAL A 46 -10.60 -3.61 -1.87
C VAL A 46 -11.95 -4.21 -2.28
N ASN A 47 -12.00 -4.95 -3.39
CA ASN A 47 -13.22 -5.60 -3.88
C ASN A 47 -13.77 -6.65 -2.88
N ILE A 48 -12.91 -7.43 -2.24
CA ILE A 48 -13.34 -8.41 -1.22
C ILE A 48 -13.91 -7.68 0.02
N ALA A 49 -13.22 -6.63 0.49
CA ALA A 49 -13.65 -5.86 1.64
C ALA A 49 -14.97 -5.13 1.38
N GLU A 50 -15.15 -4.57 0.18
CA GLU A 50 -16.41 -3.95 -0.26
C GLU A 50 -17.58 -4.95 -0.21
N LYS A 51 -17.41 -6.13 -0.85
CA LYS A 51 -18.45 -7.17 -0.87
C LYS A 51 -18.79 -7.65 0.54
N THR A 52 -17.79 -7.76 1.40
CA THR A 52 -17.98 -8.13 2.82
C THR A 52 -18.79 -7.06 3.55
N ALA A 53 -18.46 -5.79 3.35
CA ALA A 53 -19.19 -4.67 3.95
C ALA A 53 -20.66 -4.60 3.48
N VAL A 54 -20.91 -4.82 2.19
CA VAL A 54 -22.28 -4.89 1.64
C VAL A 54 -23.06 -6.04 2.25
N ARG A 55 -22.43 -7.22 2.41
CA ARG A 55 -23.08 -8.38 3.04
C ARG A 55 -23.41 -8.11 4.51
N ALA A 56 -22.48 -7.52 5.26
CA ALA A 56 -22.68 -7.20 6.67
C ALA A 56 -23.78 -6.14 6.86
N ALA A 57 -23.87 -5.15 5.96
CA ALA A 57 -24.96 -4.18 5.96
C ALA A 57 -26.34 -4.84 5.77
N ARG A 58 -26.48 -5.75 4.81
CA ARG A 58 -27.72 -6.53 4.62
C ARG A 58 -28.05 -7.39 5.83
N ARG A 59 -27.06 -8.02 6.45
CA ARG A 59 -27.25 -8.82 7.68
C ARG A 59 -27.76 -7.94 8.83
N ASN A 60 -27.19 -6.76 8.99
CA ASN A 60 -27.63 -5.79 10.00
C ASN A 60 -29.08 -5.34 9.77
N GLU A 61 -29.48 -5.10 8.52
CA GLU A 61 -30.86 -4.76 8.16
C GLU A 61 -31.85 -5.88 8.54
N VAL A 62 -31.51 -7.14 8.24
CA VAL A 62 -32.34 -8.29 8.61
C VAL A 62 -32.44 -8.42 10.13
N ALA A 63 -31.33 -8.31 10.85
CA ALA A 63 -31.31 -8.38 12.32
C ALA A 63 -32.17 -7.27 12.95
N TYR A 64 -32.10 -6.05 12.40
CA TYR A 64 -32.92 -4.92 12.84
C TYR A 64 -34.42 -5.20 12.68
N ARG A 65 -34.84 -5.73 11.52
CA ARG A 65 -36.24 -6.11 11.29
C ARG A 65 -36.72 -7.21 12.24
N LEU A 66 -35.89 -8.24 12.48
CA LEU A 66 -36.23 -9.32 13.40
C LEU A 66 -36.37 -8.84 14.85
N TYR A 67 -35.47 -7.94 15.29
CA TYR A 67 -35.54 -7.33 16.61
C TYR A 67 -36.86 -6.55 16.80
N LEU A 68 -37.25 -5.72 15.83
CA LEU A 68 -38.52 -4.97 15.88
C LEU A 68 -39.76 -5.87 15.93
N MET A 69 -39.69 -7.06 15.32
CA MET A 69 -40.77 -8.05 15.38
C MET A 69 -40.74 -8.90 16.66
N GLY A 70 -39.79 -8.69 17.58
CA GLY A 70 -39.60 -9.53 18.76
C GLY A 70 -39.10 -10.95 18.45
N LYS A 71 -38.59 -11.19 17.24
CA LYS A 71 -38.11 -12.51 16.77
C LYS A 71 -36.62 -12.74 17.00
N SER A 72 -35.90 -11.75 17.51
CA SER A 72 -34.47 -11.80 17.79
C SER A 72 -34.14 -10.89 18.97
N SER A 73 -33.04 -11.17 19.66
CA SER A 73 -32.63 -10.45 20.86
C SER A 73 -31.88 -9.16 20.52
N VAL A 74 -31.79 -8.24 21.49
CA VAL A 74 -30.92 -7.06 21.39
C VAL A 74 -29.45 -7.45 21.23
N LEU A 75 -29.04 -8.61 21.74
CA LEU A 75 -27.68 -9.12 21.62
C LEU A 75 -27.36 -9.49 20.17
N ASP A 76 -28.28 -10.15 19.47
CA ASP A 76 -28.13 -10.48 18.04
C ASP A 76 -28.02 -9.22 17.18
N LEU A 77 -28.85 -8.21 17.48
CA LEU A 77 -28.80 -6.91 16.81
C LEU A 77 -27.46 -6.23 17.04
N ASN A 78 -26.99 -6.15 18.28
CA ASN A 78 -25.71 -5.53 18.62
C ASN A 78 -24.51 -6.25 17.96
N ALA A 79 -24.55 -7.58 17.87
CA ALA A 79 -23.55 -8.35 17.15
C ALA A 79 -23.54 -7.98 15.65
N ALA A 80 -24.71 -7.89 15.01
CA ALA A 80 -24.82 -7.52 13.60
C ALA A 80 -24.39 -6.07 13.33
N ILE A 81 -24.69 -5.13 14.23
CA ILE A 81 -24.19 -3.74 14.16
C ILE A 81 -22.67 -3.73 14.23
N SER A 82 -22.10 -4.43 15.21
CA SER A 82 -20.65 -4.47 15.43
C SER A 82 -19.91 -5.06 14.23
N GLU A 83 -20.43 -6.14 13.63
CA GLU A 83 -19.88 -6.74 12.42
C GLU A 83 -19.95 -5.79 11.22
N LYS A 84 -21.10 -5.13 11.00
CA LYS A 84 -21.24 -4.11 9.95
C LYS A 84 -20.20 -3.01 10.11
N ASP A 85 -20.10 -2.42 11.30
CA ASP A 85 -19.20 -1.30 11.53
C ASP A 85 -17.72 -1.72 11.40
N ALA A 86 -17.37 -2.93 11.86
CA ALA A 86 -16.04 -3.48 11.67
C ALA A 86 -15.71 -3.70 10.18
N SER A 87 -16.64 -4.26 9.41
CA SER A 87 -16.45 -4.51 7.97
C SER A 87 -16.35 -3.21 7.15
N GLN A 88 -17.10 -2.17 7.52
CA GLN A 88 -17.01 -0.86 6.89
C GLN A 88 -15.65 -0.20 7.14
N ARG A 89 -15.16 -0.24 8.39
CA ARG A 89 -13.80 0.24 8.71
C ARG A 89 -12.73 -0.55 7.95
N ALA A 90 -12.88 -1.86 7.85
CA ALA A 90 -11.95 -2.70 7.08
C ALA A 90 -11.91 -2.29 5.60
N TYR A 91 -13.07 -2.03 4.97
CA TYR A 91 -13.13 -1.54 3.60
C TYR A 91 -12.41 -0.20 3.40
N ILE A 92 -12.65 0.76 4.30
CA ILE A 92 -11.96 2.06 4.27
C ILE A 92 -10.44 1.89 4.40
N ASN A 93 -9.99 1.01 5.30
CA ASN A 93 -8.57 0.74 5.49
C ASN A 93 -7.93 0.12 4.23
N GLU A 94 -8.62 -0.81 3.55
CA GLU A 94 -8.12 -1.40 2.31
C GLU A 94 -8.06 -0.38 1.16
N LEU A 95 -9.03 0.55 1.07
CA LEU A 95 -8.95 1.68 0.12
C LEU A 95 -7.76 2.58 0.41
N GLN A 96 -7.54 2.94 1.68
CA GLN A 96 -6.38 3.75 2.09
C GLN A 96 -5.06 3.03 1.76
N ASN A 97 -4.99 1.72 2.01
CA ASN A 97 -3.82 0.91 1.67
C ASN A 97 -3.56 0.92 0.16
N TYR A 98 -4.59 0.72 -0.66
CA TYR A 98 -4.48 0.79 -2.13
C TYR A 98 -3.83 2.11 -2.57
N TRP A 99 -4.36 3.24 -2.12
CA TRP A 99 -3.85 4.55 -2.49
C TRP A 99 -2.44 4.80 -1.96
N ARG A 100 -2.15 4.37 -0.73
CA ARG A 100 -0.79 4.45 -0.19
C ARG A 100 0.21 3.73 -1.09
N PHE A 101 -0.09 2.49 -1.49
CA PHE A 101 0.79 1.74 -2.41
C PHE A 101 0.94 2.43 -3.77
N TYR A 102 -0.16 2.94 -4.34
CA TYR A 102 -0.13 3.67 -5.62
C TYR A 102 0.83 4.87 -5.56
N TYR A 103 0.66 5.74 -4.55
CA TYR A 103 1.50 6.92 -4.40
C TYR A 103 2.93 6.62 -3.95
N THR A 104 3.15 5.52 -3.19
CA THR A 104 4.50 5.03 -2.92
C THR A 104 5.21 4.62 -4.21
N LEU A 105 4.56 3.82 -5.08
CA LEU A 105 5.14 3.44 -6.37
C LEU A 105 5.43 4.65 -7.24
N ARG A 106 4.51 5.61 -7.26
CA ARG A 106 4.65 6.87 -8.01
C ARG A 106 5.88 7.68 -7.52
N SER A 107 6.06 7.76 -6.21
CA SER A 107 7.17 8.49 -5.58
C SER A 107 8.52 7.83 -5.80
N ILE A 108 8.63 6.50 -5.68
CA ILE A 108 9.94 5.82 -5.81
C ILE A 108 10.41 5.74 -7.26
N THR A 109 9.47 5.61 -8.20
CA THR A 109 9.79 5.52 -9.64
C THR A 109 9.95 6.89 -10.27
N GLY A 110 9.45 7.95 -9.62
CA GLY A 110 9.39 9.29 -10.21
C GLY A 110 8.55 9.29 -11.50
N TRP A 111 7.53 8.42 -11.58
CA TRP A 111 6.68 8.26 -12.76
C TRP A 111 5.21 8.49 -12.40
N ASP A 112 4.51 9.27 -13.22
CA ASP A 112 3.06 9.42 -13.17
C ASP A 112 2.40 8.34 -14.04
N PHE A 113 1.78 7.35 -13.42
CA PHE A 113 1.12 6.24 -14.12
C PHE A 113 -0.19 6.65 -14.80
N GLU A 114 -0.85 7.73 -14.36
CA GLU A 114 -2.11 8.21 -14.96
C GLU A 114 -1.82 8.98 -16.24
N LYS A 115 -0.80 9.84 -16.22
CA LYS A 115 -0.40 10.66 -17.37
C LYS A 115 0.64 10.00 -18.28
N ALA A 116 1.18 8.86 -17.86
CA ALA A 116 2.26 8.15 -18.55
C ALA A 116 3.48 9.05 -18.85
N GLU A 117 3.88 9.86 -17.87
CA GLU A 117 5.02 10.77 -17.97
C GLU A 117 5.89 10.74 -16.70
N LYS A 118 7.09 11.33 -16.78
CA LYS A 118 7.90 11.55 -15.59
C LYS A 118 7.18 12.48 -14.62
N LEU A 119 7.30 12.20 -13.34
CA LEU A 119 6.73 13.03 -12.29
C LEU A 119 7.38 14.41 -12.33
N ASN A 120 6.64 15.39 -12.84
CA ASN A 120 7.07 16.78 -12.81
C ASN A 120 6.83 17.32 -11.40
N PHE A 121 7.91 17.60 -10.67
CA PHE A 121 7.85 18.48 -9.51
C PHE A 121 7.86 19.90 -10.04
N ASP A 122 6.67 20.46 -10.33
CA ASP A 122 6.59 21.88 -10.61
C ASP A 122 6.95 22.62 -9.31
N SER A 123 8.16 23.19 -9.22
CA SER A 123 8.67 23.86 -8.02
C SER A 123 8.12 25.28 -7.88
N SER A 124 6.98 25.57 -8.49
CA SER A 124 6.36 26.89 -8.54
C SER A 124 5.32 27.04 -7.43
N TYR A 125 5.81 27.14 -6.19
CA TYR A 125 5.11 27.74 -5.05
C TYR A 125 6.10 28.54 -4.20
#